data_AF-A0A6P1NRX4-F1
#
_entry.id   AF-A0A6P1NRX4-F1
#
_cell.length_a   1.000
_cell.length_b   1.000
_cell.length_c   1.000
_cell.angle_alpha   90.00
_cell.angle_beta   90.00
_cell.angle_gamma   90.00
#
_symmetry.space_group_name_H-M   'P 1'
#
loop_
_entity.id
_entity.type
_entity.pdbx_description
1 polymer ?
#
loop_
_entity_poly.entity_id
_entity_poly.type
_entity_poly.pdbx_seq_one_letter_code
_entity_poly.pdbx_strand_id
1 'polypeptide(L)'
;MTDTANMQRLRDVLRPLALHESDFAAGDAVVERIAELKIAIDAFEASAEPWLLEWLGDEHYKGAVLYAAGKMNWNHEQQGKGSLADRQMRVRIISRFNSWIDQLATRLIQYEKGPRDAASVAGWRSELTRFKQDPVRND
;
A
#
# COMPACT_ATOMS: atom_id res chain seq x y z
N MET A 1 -12.21 10.33 21.01
CA MET A 1 -13.20 9.60 20.19
C MET A 1 -12.86 9.59 18.69
N THR A 2 -11.78 10.25 18.28
CA THR A 2 -11.41 10.54 16.88
C THR A 2 -10.77 9.35 16.15
N ASP A 3 -10.01 8.49 16.83
CA ASP A 3 -9.28 7.39 16.18
C ASP A 3 -10.14 6.28 15.60
N THR A 4 -11.23 5.88 16.26
CA THR A 4 -12.08 4.79 15.75
C THR A 4 -12.76 5.16 14.44
N ALA A 5 -13.18 6.43 14.30
CA ALA A 5 -13.75 6.94 13.06
C ALA A 5 -12.69 7.01 11.94
N ASN A 6 -11.48 7.45 12.27
CA ASN A 6 -10.37 7.49 11.31
C ASN A 6 -9.93 6.10 10.86
N MET A 7 -9.85 5.13 11.78
CA MET A 7 -9.60 3.72 11.44
C MET A 7 -10.68 3.14 10.54
N GLN A 8 -11.95 3.43 10.83
CA GLN A 8 -13.05 3.02 9.95
C GLN A 8 -12.92 3.63 8.56
N ARG A 9 -12.63 4.94 8.47
CA ARG A 9 -12.40 5.62 7.19
C ARG A 9 -11.27 4.97 6.39
N LEU A 10 -10.16 4.64 7.06
CA LEU A 10 -9.01 4.02 6.41
C LEU A 10 -9.35 2.61 5.88
N ARG A 11 -10.11 1.82 6.63
CA ARG A 11 -10.66 0.54 6.14
C ARG A 11 -11.61 0.72 4.95
N ASP A 12 -12.45 1.75 4.99
CA ASP A 12 -13.40 2.03 3.90
C ASP A 12 -12.71 2.41 2.59
N VAL A 13 -11.58 3.14 2.66
CA VAL A 13 -10.74 3.45 1.50
C VAL A 13 -9.97 2.24 0.99
N LEU A 14 -9.49 1.36 1.87
CA LEU A 14 -8.76 0.15 1.48
C LEU A 14 -9.65 -0.92 0.85
N ARG A 15 -10.87 -1.08 1.33
CA ARG A 15 -11.80 -2.15 0.91
C ARG A 15 -12.03 -2.24 -0.62
N PRO A 16 -12.24 -1.15 -1.37
CA PRO A 16 -12.41 -1.22 -2.81
C PRO A 16 -11.07 -1.26 -3.57
N LEU A 17 -9.93 -1.10 -2.89
CA LEU A 17 -8.64 -1.06 -3.54
C LEU A 17 -8.27 -2.48 -3.98
N ALA A 18 -8.12 -2.63 -5.28
CA ALA A 18 -7.56 -3.80 -5.93
C ALA A 18 -6.82 -3.32 -7.16
N LEU A 19 -5.83 -4.10 -7.59
CA LEU A 19 -5.12 -3.86 -8.84
C LEU A 19 -5.34 -5.03 -9.78
N HIS A 20 -5.69 -4.70 -11.01
CA HIS A 20 -5.87 -5.59 -12.14
C HIS A 20 -5.07 -5.06 -13.33
N GLU A 21 -4.73 -5.96 -14.27
CA GLU A 21 -3.97 -5.59 -15.47
C GLU A 21 -4.66 -4.49 -16.29
N SER A 22 -6.00 -4.51 -16.35
CA SER A 22 -6.81 -3.50 -17.05
C SER A 22 -6.65 -2.09 -16.47
N ASP A 23 -6.28 -1.97 -15.20
CA ASP A 23 -6.20 -0.68 -14.52
C ASP A 23 -5.03 0.16 -15.02
N PHE A 24 -3.98 -0.49 -15.56
CA PHE A 24 -2.89 0.22 -16.20
C PHE A 24 -3.32 0.92 -17.50
N ALA A 25 -4.38 0.47 -18.16
CA ALA A 25 -4.96 1.13 -19.33
C ALA A 25 -6.05 2.14 -18.97
N ALA A 26 -6.72 1.98 -17.83
CA ALA A 26 -7.93 2.71 -17.46
C ALA A 26 -7.71 4.13 -16.87
N GLY A 27 -6.48 4.64 -16.88
CA GLY A 27 -6.16 6.00 -16.43
C GLY A 27 -5.67 6.07 -14.98
N ASP A 28 -6.19 7.04 -14.21
CA ASP A 28 -5.64 7.45 -12.91
C ASP A 28 -6.44 6.93 -11.70
N ALA A 29 -7.46 6.10 -11.90
CA ALA A 29 -8.35 5.63 -10.82
C ALA A 29 -7.59 5.00 -9.64
N VAL A 30 -6.57 4.17 -9.89
CA VAL A 30 -5.76 3.56 -8.81
C VAL A 30 -4.90 4.62 -8.11
N VAL A 31 -4.39 5.62 -8.84
CA VAL A 31 -3.63 6.74 -8.26
C VAL A 31 -4.53 7.55 -7.33
N GLU A 32 -5.76 7.84 -7.75
CA GLU A 32 -6.75 8.53 -6.93
C GLU A 32 -7.04 7.76 -5.64
N ARG A 33 -7.19 6.43 -5.70
CA ARG A 33 -7.38 5.61 -4.50
C ARG A 33 -6.17 5.60 -3.56
N ILE A 34 -4.95 5.56 -4.10
CA ILE A 34 -3.72 5.68 -3.29
C ILE A 34 -3.65 7.07 -2.64
N ALA A 35 -4.06 8.12 -3.35
CA ALA A 35 -4.14 9.48 -2.79
C ALA A 35 -5.22 9.59 -1.70
N GLU A 36 -6.40 8.98 -1.89
CA GLU A 36 -7.44 8.89 -0.86
C GLU A 36 -6.92 8.19 0.41
N LEU A 37 -6.10 7.15 0.25
CA LEU A 37 -5.45 6.48 1.38
C LEU A 37 -4.55 7.45 2.15
N LYS A 38 -3.73 8.25 1.44
CA LYS A 38 -2.89 9.27 2.08
C LYS A 38 -3.71 10.30 2.86
N ILE A 39 -4.81 10.77 2.27
CA ILE A 39 -5.72 11.72 2.92
C ILE A 39 -6.33 11.11 4.19
N ALA A 40 -6.70 9.82 4.16
CA ALA A 40 -7.21 9.12 5.34
C ALA A 40 -6.15 8.97 6.43
N ILE A 41 -4.88 8.72 6.06
CA ILE A 41 -3.76 8.66 7.00
C ILE A 41 -3.49 10.03 7.64
N ASP A 42 -3.53 11.10 6.85
CA ASP A 42 -3.26 12.46 7.34
C ASP A 42 -4.36 13.01 8.27
N ALA A 43 -5.52 12.35 8.33
CA ALA A 43 -6.60 12.70 9.25
C ALA A 43 -6.34 12.25 10.70
N PHE A 44 -5.31 11.43 10.96
CA PHE A 44 -4.93 11.02 12.31
C PHE A 44 -4.11 12.11 13.02
N GLU A 45 -4.30 12.24 14.33
CA GLU A 45 -3.53 13.18 15.15
C GLU A 45 -2.18 12.56 15.57
N ALA A 46 -1.08 13.16 15.11
CA ALA A 46 0.27 12.65 15.34
C ALA A 46 0.72 12.66 16.81
N SER A 47 0.11 13.51 17.65
CA SER A 47 0.50 13.69 19.05
C SER A 47 0.17 12.49 19.93
N ALA A 48 -0.80 11.66 19.55
CA ALA A 48 -1.23 10.50 20.34
C ALA A 48 -0.52 9.20 19.95
N GLU A 49 -0.40 8.93 18.65
CA GLU A 49 0.16 7.67 18.12
C GLU A 49 1.13 7.94 16.95
N PRO A 50 2.29 8.58 17.19
CA PRO A 50 3.23 8.90 16.11
C PRO A 50 3.76 7.65 15.39
N TRP A 51 3.90 6.52 16.09
CA TRP A 51 4.31 5.24 15.50
C TRP A 51 3.29 4.67 14.50
N LEU A 52 1.99 4.94 14.70
CA LEU A 52 0.93 4.55 13.78
C LEU A 52 1.08 5.32 12.47
N LEU A 53 1.22 6.65 12.55
CA LEU A 53 1.40 7.49 11.36
C LEU A 53 2.66 7.15 10.57
N GLU A 54 3.78 6.90 11.26
CA GLU A 54 5.01 6.46 10.60
C GLU A 54 4.81 5.12 9.88
N TRP A 55 4.19 4.14 10.54
CA TRP A 55 3.89 2.85 9.92
C TRP A 55 2.94 3.01 8.70
N LEU A 56 1.84 3.74 8.84
CA LEU A 56 0.89 3.95 7.76
C LEU A 56 1.49 4.72 6.58
N GLY A 57 2.36 5.70 6.86
CA GLY A 57 3.12 6.42 5.82
C GLY A 57 4.04 5.48 5.03
N ASP A 58 4.67 4.53 5.73
CA ASP A 58 5.52 3.50 5.11
C ASP A 58 4.70 2.52 4.25
N GLU A 59 3.50 2.15 4.70
CA GLU A 59 2.57 1.32 3.93
C GLU A 59 2.06 2.04 2.67
N HIS A 60 1.70 3.32 2.78
CA HIS A 60 1.34 4.14 1.62
C HIS A 60 2.49 4.21 0.60
N TYR A 61 3.73 4.39 1.06
CA TYR A 61 4.90 4.36 0.18
C TYR A 61 5.02 3.04 -0.58
N LYS A 62 4.86 1.90 0.11
CA LYS A 62 4.91 0.57 -0.50
C LYS A 62 3.84 0.40 -1.59
N GLY A 63 2.60 0.76 -1.30
CA GLY A 63 1.51 0.74 -2.29
C GLY A 63 1.82 1.58 -3.52
N ALA A 64 2.31 2.81 -3.33
CA ALA A 64 2.69 3.70 -4.42
C ALA A 64 3.83 3.13 -5.29
N VAL A 65 4.86 2.55 -4.67
CA VAL A 65 5.99 1.93 -5.39
C VAL A 65 5.53 0.72 -6.21
N LEU A 66 4.70 -0.16 -5.63
CA LEU A 66 4.18 -1.33 -6.34
C LEU A 66 3.36 -0.91 -7.56
N TYR A 67 2.44 0.05 -7.41
CA TYR A 67 1.66 0.54 -8.54
C TYR A 67 2.54 1.21 -9.61
N ALA A 68 3.46 2.09 -9.20
CA ALA A 68 4.37 2.76 -10.12
C ALA A 68 5.22 1.76 -10.92
N ALA A 69 5.76 0.72 -10.27
CA ALA A 69 6.51 -0.34 -10.93
C ALA A 69 5.65 -1.07 -11.98
N GLY A 70 4.40 -1.41 -11.65
CA GLY A 70 3.46 -2.04 -12.58
C GLY A 70 3.16 -1.15 -13.79
N LYS A 71 2.87 0.13 -13.55
CA LYS A 71 2.58 1.12 -14.60
C LYS A 71 3.78 1.39 -15.50
N MET A 72 4.99 1.50 -14.94
CA MET A 72 6.22 1.65 -15.73
C MET A 72 6.42 0.45 -16.65
N ASN A 73 6.22 -0.75 -16.13
CA ASN A 73 6.39 -1.98 -16.90
C ASN A 73 5.31 -2.11 -18.01
N TRP A 74 4.08 -1.65 -17.75
CA TRP A 74 3.03 -1.54 -18.76
C TRP A 74 3.39 -0.54 -19.86
N ASN A 75 3.83 0.67 -19.48
CA ASN A 75 4.23 1.71 -20.43
C ASN A 75 5.41 1.26 -21.31
N HIS A 76 6.34 0.47 -20.76
CA HIS A 76 7.44 -0.11 -21.51
C HIS A 76 6.95 -1.06 -22.61
N GLU A 77 5.93 -1.88 -22.31
CA GLU A 77 5.27 -2.74 -23.30
C GLU A 77 4.54 -1.93 -24.38
N GLN A 78 3.79 -0.90 -24.00
CA GLN A 78 3.08 -0.04 -24.97
C GLN A 78 4.03 0.71 -25.92
N GLN A 79 5.28 0.92 -25.50
CA GLN A 79 6.33 1.51 -26.35
C GLN A 79 7.02 0.49 -27.28
N GLY A 80 6.56 -0.76 -27.32
CA GLY A 80 7.16 -1.82 -28.12
C GLY A 80 8.49 -2.35 -27.56
N LYS A 81 8.83 -2.00 -26.31
CA LYS A 81 10.06 -2.42 -25.64
C LYS A 81 9.83 -3.53 -24.60
N GLY A 82 8.58 -3.93 -24.40
CA GLY A 82 8.20 -4.98 -23.46
C GLY A 82 8.54 -6.38 -23.96
N SER A 83 8.82 -7.25 -23.01
CA SER A 83 9.11 -8.67 -23.20
C SER A 83 8.08 -9.55 -22.49
N LEU A 84 8.13 -10.86 -22.74
CA LEU A 84 7.35 -11.83 -21.94
C LEU A 84 7.71 -11.76 -20.44
N ALA A 85 8.96 -11.44 -20.12
CA ALA A 85 9.41 -11.27 -18.73
C ALA A 85 8.77 -10.05 -18.06
N ASP A 86 8.56 -8.96 -18.81
CA ASP A 86 7.85 -7.76 -18.33
C ASP A 86 6.41 -8.10 -17.94
N ARG A 87 5.68 -8.81 -18.82
CA ARG A 87 4.32 -9.26 -18.51
C ARG A 87 4.27 -10.17 -17.27
N GLN A 88 5.21 -11.10 -17.14
CA GLN A 88 5.30 -11.94 -15.93
C GLN A 88 5.62 -11.12 -14.68
N MET A 89 6.47 -10.10 -14.80
CA MET A 89 6.79 -9.19 -13.71
C MET A 89 5.55 -8.41 -13.27
N ARG A 90 4.73 -7.90 -14.20
CA ARG A 90 3.47 -7.22 -13.85
C ARG A 90 2.49 -8.11 -13.11
N VAL A 91 2.32 -9.37 -13.54
CA VAL A 91 1.47 -10.34 -12.82
C VAL A 91 1.95 -10.50 -11.37
N ARG A 92 3.27 -10.56 -11.15
CA ARG A 92 3.83 -10.61 -9.78
C ARG A 92 3.58 -9.32 -9.02
N ILE A 93 3.79 -8.15 -9.64
CA ILE A 93 3.53 -6.84 -9.00
C ILE A 93 2.06 -6.71 -8.60
N ILE A 94 1.12 -7.09 -9.47
CA ILE A 94 -0.31 -7.11 -9.17
C ILE A 94 -0.59 -8.00 -7.96
N SER A 95 -0.05 -9.22 -7.96
CA SER A 95 -0.20 -10.15 -6.83
C SER A 95 0.34 -9.57 -5.52
N ARG A 96 1.50 -8.90 -5.56
CA ARG A 96 2.13 -8.26 -4.40
C ARG A 96 1.32 -7.07 -3.89
N PHE A 97 0.77 -6.27 -4.80
CA PHE A 97 -0.11 -5.14 -4.46
C PHE A 97 -1.39 -5.62 -3.75
N ASN A 98 -2.06 -6.63 -4.31
CA ASN A 98 -3.28 -7.18 -3.70
C ASN A 98 -2.98 -7.88 -2.36
N SER A 99 -1.87 -8.62 -2.26
CA SER A 99 -1.42 -9.16 -0.98
C SER A 99 -1.09 -8.08 0.05
N TRP A 100 -0.55 -6.94 -0.39
CA TRP A 100 -0.28 -5.80 0.50
C TRP A 100 -1.58 -5.22 1.06
N ILE A 101 -2.62 -5.05 0.25
CA ILE A 101 -3.95 -4.60 0.69
C ILE A 101 -4.50 -5.53 1.79
N ASP A 102 -4.48 -6.84 1.55
CA ASP A 102 -4.99 -7.84 2.49
C ASP A 102 -4.21 -7.84 3.81
N GLN A 103 -2.87 -7.74 3.73
CA GLN A 103 -2.00 -7.64 4.90
C GLN A 103 -2.26 -6.36 5.69
N LEU A 104 -2.37 -5.22 5.01
CA LEU A 104 -2.64 -3.93 5.65
C LEU A 104 -4.00 -3.95 6.35
N ALA A 105 -5.06 -4.43 5.69
CA ALA A 105 -6.38 -4.59 6.29
C ALA A 105 -6.35 -5.48 7.54
N THR A 106 -5.61 -6.59 7.48
CA THR A 106 -5.43 -7.51 8.62
C THR A 106 -4.68 -6.84 9.77
N ARG A 107 -3.60 -6.13 9.49
CA ARG A 107 -2.77 -5.45 10.50
C ARG A 107 -3.49 -4.31 11.18
N LEU A 108 -4.36 -3.58 10.47
CA LEU A 108 -5.21 -2.55 11.06
C LEU A 108 -6.15 -3.16 12.11
N ILE A 109 -6.79 -4.28 11.78
CA ILE A 109 -7.65 -5.01 12.73
C ILE A 109 -6.83 -5.48 13.95
N GLN A 110 -5.62 -6.00 13.73
CA GLN A 110 -4.73 -6.44 14.80
C GLN A 110 -4.31 -5.27 15.70
N TYR A 111 -3.95 -4.13 15.10
CA TYR A 111 -3.56 -2.93 15.82
C TYR A 111 -4.71 -2.42 16.68
N GLU A 112 -5.91 -2.28 16.13
CA GLU A 112 -7.09 -1.79 16.86
C GLU A 112 -7.53 -2.68 18.02
N LYS A 113 -7.33 -4.00 17.89
CA LYS A 113 -7.66 -4.97 18.95
C LYS A 113 -6.52 -5.18 19.95
N GLY A 114 -5.33 -4.67 19.64
CA GLY A 114 -4.11 -4.90 20.39
C GLY A 114 -3.75 -3.76 21.36
N PRO A 115 -2.51 -3.78 21.87
CA PRO A 115 -2.00 -2.78 22.83
C PRO A 115 -1.88 -1.35 22.28
N ARG A 116 -1.93 -1.16 20.95
CA ARG A 116 -1.84 0.14 20.25
C ARG A 116 -0.61 0.97 20.66
N ASP A 117 0.54 0.33 20.68
CA ASP A 117 1.82 0.95 21.03
C ASP A 117 2.87 0.79 19.91
N ALA A 118 4.02 1.43 20.10
CA ALA A 118 5.13 1.34 19.14
C ALA A 118 5.64 -0.09 18.93
N ALA A 119 5.58 -0.94 19.97
CA ALA A 119 5.99 -2.33 19.87
C ALA A 119 5.07 -3.14 18.96
N SER A 120 3.77 -2.80 18.95
CA SER A 120 2.75 -3.45 18.13
C SER A 120 3.03 -3.33 16.62
N VAL A 121 3.65 -2.23 16.17
CA VAL A 121 3.96 -2.00 14.75
C VAL A 121 5.43 -2.26 14.38
N ALA A 122 6.32 -2.49 15.35
CA ALA A 122 7.77 -2.56 15.13
C ALA A 122 8.19 -3.66 14.13
N GLY A 123 7.54 -4.83 14.21
CA GLY A 123 7.77 -5.94 13.27
C GLY A 123 7.41 -5.55 11.83
N TRP A 124 6.23 -4.97 11.64
CA TRP A 124 5.73 -4.55 10.33
C TRP A 124 6.59 -3.43 9.74
N ARG A 125 7.04 -2.48 10.55
CA ARG A 125 7.97 -1.43 10.12
C ARG A 125 9.34 -1.96 9.72
N SER A 126 9.82 -3.01 10.40
CA SER A 126 11.07 -3.67 10.03
C SER A 126 10.97 -4.34 8.66
N GLU A 127 9.82 -4.96 8.35
CA GLU A 127 9.54 -5.49 7.02
C GLU A 127 9.52 -4.39 5.95
N LEU A 128 8.82 -3.28 6.21
CA LEU A 128 8.76 -2.14 5.30
C LEU A 128 10.13 -1.48 5.10
N THR A 129 10.99 -1.49 6.11
CA THR A 129 12.37 -1.00 5.99
C THR A 129 13.16 -1.86 5.00
N ARG A 130 13.01 -3.19 5.05
CA ARG A 130 13.63 -4.09 4.06
C ARG A 130 13.05 -3.89 2.67
N PHE A 131 11.73 -3.71 2.56
CA PHE A 131 11.07 -3.33 1.30
C PHE A 131 11.70 -2.06 0.71
N LYS A 132 11.87 -0.99 1.50
CA LYS A 132 12.47 0.27 1.02
C LYS A 132 13.92 0.11 0.55
N GLN A 133 14.68 -0.80 1.15
CA GLN A 133 16.06 -1.08 0.74
C GLN A 133 16.15 -1.83 -0.58
N ASP A 134 15.24 -2.78 -0.81
CA ASP A 134 15.15 -3.53 -2.06
C ASP A 134 13.69 -3.92 -2.34
N PRO A 135 12.93 -3.04 -3.04
CA PRO A 135 11.52 -3.27 -3.35
C PRO A 135 11.28 -4.44 -4.32
N VAL A 136 12.33 -4.91 -4.99
CA VAL A 136 12.24 -6.01 -5.96
C VAL A 136 12.26 -7.35 -5.24
N ARG A 137 13.11 -7.49 -4.21
CA ARG A 137 13.34 -8.76 -3.52
C ARG A 137 12.54 -8.95 -2.23
N ASN A 138 12.13 -7.86 -1.59
CA ASN A 138 11.42 -7.92 -0.31
C ASN A 138 9.95 -7.59 -0.50
N ASP A 139 9.08 -8.39 0.10
CA ASP A 139 7.64 -8.16 0.17
C ASP A 139 7.26 -7.28 1.34
#